data_AF-A0A871QZU9-F1
#
_entry.id   AF-A0A871QZU9-F1
#
_cell.length_a   1.000
_cell.length_b   1.000
_cell.length_c   1.000
_cell.angle_alpha   90.00
_cell.angle_beta   90.00
_cell.angle_gamma   90.00
#
_symmetry.space_group_name_H-M   'P 1'
#
loop_
_entity.id
_entity.type
_entity.pdbx_description
1 polymer ?
#
loop_
_entity_poly.entity_id
_entity_poly.type
_entity_poly.pdbx_seq_one_letter_code
_entity_poly.pdbx_strand_id
1 'polypeptide(L)'
;MKLSTSILSSLFFAALACADGEFNVLSFNVAGLPEILQSNGESLDKTTATTQIGKKFSELRDQLDVIHVQEDFNYHATLYKYDDHPYRTATSGGVPFGSGLNTLSNYNWEDFSRTKWNKCSDASEYDCWTPKGFTHMRMELESGVYISMINLHADAGTEDGDETARDSNIQQVADYIDSWATDEAVIVFGDTNSRYTRTDDNISVFSSQNGLTDAWVKLIRNGVAPSKGADAIMCSNPSTTNNCEVVDKVFYRSSKFVTLDATAFNYVGSDFEYDNDTLSDHNPILVNFTYTVSDDFRTSELTGGNYGEVFFNDINSLTDGSHPTKLSFRGAKRLDNVGLTLSSGTVLSHGGSGGDLSELTLADGEYWTKATLCTGTKSGTLRNFYISATTSKGNALSAGSKTSDCTSYEAPSGYQIGGFYGQSGDNVDQLGFIYIKT
;
A
#
# COMPACT_ATOMS: atom_id res chain seq x y z
N MET A 1 -6.76 -28.21 61.51
CA MET A 1 -6.01 -28.34 60.25
C MET A 1 -6.98 -28.14 59.08
N LYS A 2 -7.09 -26.91 58.60
CA LYS A 2 -7.68 -26.55 57.30
C LYS A 2 -6.87 -25.36 56.82
N LEU A 3 -5.89 -25.60 55.95
CA LEU A 3 -5.20 -24.54 55.23
C LEU A 3 -6.15 -24.03 54.16
N SER A 4 -6.47 -22.74 54.21
CA SER A 4 -7.13 -22.02 53.13
C SER A 4 -6.03 -21.44 52.24
N THR A 5 -5.85 -22.02 51.06
CA THR A 5 -4.98 -21.50 50.01
C THR A 5 -5.73 -20.38 49.28
N SER A 6 -5.38 -19.13 49.55
CA SER A 6 -5.80 -18.00 48.71
C SER A 6 -4.93 -18.00 47.46
N ILE A 7 -5.57 -18.28 46.32
CA ILE A 7 -4.97 -18.10 44.99
C ILE A 7 -4.95 -16.60 44.70
N LEU A 8 -3.76 -16.00 44.65
CA LEU A 8 -3.56 -14.66 44.14
C LEU A 8 -3.70 -14.72 42.62
N SER A 9 -4.82 -14.23 42.09
CA SER A 9 -5.00 -14.07 40.64
C SER A 9 -4.22 -12.83 40.20
N SER A 10 -3.09 -13.04 39.54
CA SER A 10 -2.34 -11.98 38.87
C SER A 10 -3.15 -11.49 37.67
N LEU A 11 -3.77 -10.32 37.80
CA LEU A 11 -4.33 -9.56 36.68
C LEU A 11 -3.16 -9.07 35.81
N PHE A 12 -2.94 -9.74 34.67
CA PHE A 12 -2.21 -9.15 33.55
C PHE A 12 -3.10 -8.04 32.97
N PHE A 13 -2.79 -6.79 33.29
CA PHE A 13 -3.22 -5.68 32.46
C PHE A 13 -2.37 -5.74 31.19
N ALA A 14 -2.94 -6.26 30.10
CA ALA A 14 -2.43 -5.91 28.78
C ALA A 14 -2.61 -4.39 28.66
N ALA A 15 -1.49 -3.66 28.64
CA ALA A 15 -1.53 -2.26 28.25
C ALA A 15 -2.04 -2.24 26.81
N LEU A 16 -3.28 -1.80 26.60
CA LEU A 16 -3.72 -1.36 25.28
C LEU A 16 -2.78 -0.20 24.92
N ALA A 17 -1.88 -0.41 23.98
CA ALA A 17 -1.16 0.70 23.37
C ALA A 17 -2.22 1.66 22.82
N CYS A 18 -2.16 2.93 23.22
CA CYS A 18 -2.98 3.96 22.56
C CYS A 18 -2.56 4.04 21.09
N ALA A 19 -3.52 4.16 20.18
CA ALA A 19 -3.24 4.45 18.78
C ALA A 19 -2.41 5.74 18.67
N ASP A 20 -1.44 5.76 17.76
CA ASP A 20 -0.66 6.96 17.45
C ASP A 20 -1.45 7.89 16.52
N GLY A 21 -2.33 7.32 15.70
CA GLY A 21 -3.23 8.08 14.85
C GLY A 21 -4.39 7.25 14.30
N GLU A 22 -5.26 7.96 13.59
CA GLU A 22 -6.43 7.44 12.91
C GLU A 22 -6.47 8.00 11.49
N PHE A 23 -6.99 7.21 10.55
CA PHE A 23 -7.32 7.66 9.19
C PHE A 23 -8.44 6.77 8.65
N ASN A 24 -9.00 7.12 7.50
CA ASN A 24 -10.00 6.29 6.83
C ASN A 24 -9.70 6.11 5.33
N VAL A 25 -10.28 5.06 4.75
CA VAL A 25 -10.21 4.80 3.31
C VAL A 25 -11.60 4.65 2.73
N LEU A 26 -11.81 5.20 1.54
CA LEU A 26 -13.03 5.06 0.75
C LEU A 26 -12.74 4.35 -0.57
N SER A 27 -13.40 3.22 -0.82
CA SER A 27 -13.49 2.62 -2.16
C SER A 27 -14.76 3.09 -2.84
N PHE A 28 -14.65 3.65 -4.05
CA PHE A 28 -15.83 4.04 -4.81
C PHE A 28 -15.64 3.88 -6.33
N ASN A 29 -16.31 2.89 -6.93
CA ASN A 29 -16.52 2.88 -8.38
C ASN A 29 -17.46 4.05 -8.74
N VAL A 30 -16.96 5.02 -9.53
CA VAL A 30 -17.69 6.25 -9.84
C VAL A 30 -18.45 6.20 -11.17
N ALA A 31 -18.56 5.01 -11.77
CA ALA A 31 -19.37 4.77 -12.96
C ALA A 31 -19.02 5.69 -14.16
N GLY A 32 -17.77 6.13 -14.29
CA GLY A 32 -17.36 7.19 -15.22
C GLY A 32 -17.13 6.76 -16.67
N LEU A 33 -17.75 5.66 -17.11
CA LEU A 33 -17.81 5.25 -18.51
C LEU A 33 -18.71 6.20 -19.33
N PRO A 34 -18.35 6.55 -20.59
CA PRO A 34 -19.25 7.27 -21.47
C PRO A 34 -20.59 6.55 -21.65
N GLU A 35 -21.70 7.29 -21.54
CA GLU A 35 -23.06 6.73 -21.64
C GLU A 35 -23.33 5.95 -22.96
N ILE A 36 -22.64 6.31 -24.05
CA ILE A 36 -22.71 5.59 -25.33
C ILE A 36 -22.09 4.18 -25.27
N LEU A 37 -21.16 3.94 -24.34
CA LEU A 37 -20.51 2.65 -24.12
C LEU A 37 -21.28 1.84 -23.07
N GLN A 38 -21.62 2.47 -21.95
CA GLN A 38 -22.33 1.82 -20.85
C GLN A 38 -23.09 2.87 -20.01
N SER A 39 -24.40 2.68 -19.85
CA SER A 39 -25.22 3.55 -19.00
C SER A 39 -25.28 3.08 -17.53
N ASN A 40 -24.81 1.87 -17.23
CA ASN A 40 -24.91 1.20 -15.91
C ASN A 40 -26.34 1.11 -15.35
N GLY A 41 -27.36 1.38 -16.17
CA GLY A 41 -28.75 1.46 -15.70
C GLY A 41 -29.03 2.65 -14.78
N GLU A 42 -28.14 3.63 -14.71
CA GLU A 42 -28.29 4.82 -13.88
C GLU A 42 -29.33 5.80 -14.46
N SER A 43 -30.05 6.48 -13.57
CA SER A 43 -31.08 7.47 -13.89
C SER A 43 -30.51 8.86 -14.16
N LEU A 44 -29.38 9.21 -13.52
CA LEU A 44 -28.70 10.49 -13.67
C LEU A 44 -27.75 10.48 -14.86
N ASP A 45 -27.60 11.64 -15.51
CA ASP A 45 -26.54 11.79 -16.50
C ASP A 45 -25.15 11.74 -15.83
N LYS A 46 -24.20 11.07 -16.49
CA LYS A 46 -22.85 10.82 -15.96
C LYS A 46 -22.09 12.09 -15.57
N THR A 47 -22.35 13.22 -16.23
CA THR A 47 -21.68 14.49 -15.91
C THR A 47 -22.23 15.07 -14.61
N THR A 48 -23.55 15.07 -14.43
CA THR A 48 -24.20 15.48 -13.19
C THR A 48 -23.78 14.58 -12.05
N ALA A 49 -23.84 13.26 -12.23
CA ALA A 49 -23.42 12.29 -11.21
C ALA A 49 -21.97 12.56 -10.76
N THR A 50 -21.02 12.60 -11.70
CA THR A 50 -19.60 12.88 -11.40
C THR A 50 -19.40 14.26 -10.76
N THR A 51 -20.16 15.28 -11.18
CA THR A 51 -20.10 16.62 -10.56
C THR A 51 -20.48 16.56 -9.09
N GLN A 52 -21.54 15.82 -8.74
CA GLN A 52 -21.98 15.70 -7.35
C GLN A 52 -21.03 14.83 -6.54
N ILE A 53 -20.48 13.75 -7.11
CA ILE A 53 -19.43 12.94 -6.45
C ILE A 53 -18.25 13.84 -6.07
N GLY A 54 -17.72 14.62 -7.01
CA GLY A 54 -16.58 15.51 -6.73
C GLY A 54 -16.91 16.56 -5.65
N LYS A 55 -18.11 17.14 -5.67
CA LYS A 55 -18.56 18.04 -4.60
C LYS A 55 -18.68 17.32 -3.26
N LYS A 56 -19.20 16.09 -3.23
CA LYS A 56 -19.31 15.30 -2.00
C LYS A 56 -17.96 14.94 -1.42
N PHE A 57 -16.99 14.59 -2.26
CA PHE A 57 -15.61 14.40 -1.82
C PHE A 57 -15.03 15.66 -1.19
N SER A 58 -15.25 16.83 -1.80
CA SER A 58 -14.80 18.10 -1.21
C SER A 58 -15.56 18.46 0.09
N GLU A 59 -16.88 18.31 0.11
CA GLU A 59 -17.73 18.56 1.29
C GLU A 59 -17.34 17.67 2.48
N LEU A 60 -16.93 16.43 2.22
CA LEU A 60 -16.57 15.42 3.21
C LEU A 60 -15.06 15.22 3.33
N ARG A 61 -14.23 16.10 2.76
CA ARG A 61 -12.77 15.91 2.66
C ARG A 61 -12.09 15.63 4.00
N ASP A 62 -12.51 16.31 5.07
CA ASP A 62 -11.96 16.10 6.42
C ASP A 62 -12.40 14.78 7.07
N GLN A 63 -13.31 14.04 6.41
CA GLN A 63 -13.82 12.72 6.79
C GLN A 63 -13.44 11.63 5.78
N LEU A 64 -12.74 11.98 4.70
CA LEU A 64 -12.34 11.08 3.61
C LEU A 64 -10.84 11.23 3.39
N ASP A 65 -10.02 10.43 4.06
CA ASP A 65 -8.57 10.67 4.02
C ASP A 65 -7.91 10.15 2.75
N VAL A 66 -8.30 8.95 2.31
CA VAL A 66 -7.77 8.31 1.10
C VAL A 66 -8.92 7.70 0.32
N ILE A 67 -9.13 8.18 -0.90
CA ILE A 67 -10.17 7.73 -1.80
C ILE A 67 -9.52 6.99 -2.97
N HIS A 68 -9.88 5.72 -3.16
CA HIS A 68 -9.61 4.99 -4.39
C HIS A 68 -10.87 4.97 -5.23
N VAL A 69 -10.80 5.61 -6.39
CA VAL A 69 -11.87 5.59 -7.38
C VAL A 69 -11.58 4.58 -8.47
N GLN A 70 -12.62 3.85 -8.89
CA GLN A 70 -12.64 2.98 -10.06
C GLN A 70 -13.60 3.57 -11.11
N GLU A 71 -13.45 3.16 -12.37
CA GLU A 71 -14.16 3.72 -13.53
C GLU A 71 -14.04 5.24 -13.71
N ASP A 72 -13.03 5.88 -13.14
CA ASP A 72 -12.75 7.29 -13.37
C ASP A 72 -12.06 7.49 -14.73
N PHE A 73 -12.83 7.32 -15.81
CA PHE A 73 -12.39 7.39 -17.20
C PHE A 73 -12.61 8.80 -17.80
N ASN A 74 -13.76 9.01 -18.45
CA ASN A 74 -13.97 10.17 -19.33
C ASN A 74 -14.45 11.43 -18.59
N TYR A 75 -14.87 11.29 -17.33
CA TYR A 75 -15.35 12.39 -16.49
C TYR A 75 -14.33 12.84 -15.43
N HIS A 76 -13.10 12.34 -15.47
CA HIS A 76 -12.03 12.69 -14.53
C HIS A 76 -11.81 14.20 -14.34
N ALA A 77 -11.79 14.95 -15.44
CA ALA A 77 -11.62 16.40 -15.36
C ALA A 77 -12.79 17.08 -14.63
N THR A 78 -14.01 16.52 -14.71
CA THR A 78 -15.18 16.98 -13.95
C THR A 78 -15.01 16.63 -12.48
N LEU A 79 -14.65 15.38 -12.16
CA LEU A 79 -14.42 14.95 -10.78
C LEU A 79 -13.41 15.87 -10.07
N TYR A 80 -12.23 16.07 -10.69
CA TYR A 80 -11.14 16.87 -10.12
C TYR A 80 -11.41 18.38 -10.11
N LYS A 81 -12.34 18.85 -10.93
CA LYS A 81 -12.77 20.26 -10.89
C LYS A 81 -13.52 20.58 -9.60
N TYR A 82 -14.25 19.62 -9.05
CA TYR A 82 -15.08 19.81 -7.86
C TYR A 82 -14.49 19.22 -6.59
N ASP A 83 -13.51 18.33 -6.71
CA ASP A 83 -12.71 17.83 -5.60
C ASP A 83 -11.52 18.76 -5.26
N ASP A 84 -11.19 18.87 -3.97
CA ASP A 84 -10.10 19.69 -3.45
C ASP A 84 -9.10 18.93 -2.54
N HIS A 85 -9.00 17.60 -2.65
CA HIS A 85 -7.94 16.85 -1.97
C HIS A 85 -6.55 17.33 -2.44
N PRO A 86 -5.59 17.53 -1.51
CA PRO A 86 -4.30 18.14 -1.81
C PRO A 86 -3.43 17.25 -2.69
N TYR A 87 -3.54 15.94 -2.56
CA TYR A 87 -2.78 14.98 -3.35
C TYR A 87 -3.72 14.16 -4.23
N ARG A 88 -3.50 14.23 -5.54
CA ARG A 88 -4.33 13.55 -6.55
C ARG A 88 -3.48 12.92 -7.64
N THR A 89 -3.72 11.64 -7.95
CA THR A 89 -2.98 10.97 -9.02
C THR A 89 -3.34 11.57 -10.37
N ALA A 90 -2.39 11.64 -11.29
CA ALA A 90 -2.71 11.96 -12.67
C ALA A 90 -3.50 10.81 -13.33
N THR A 91 -4.48 11.16 -14.16
CA THR A 91 -5.21 10.18 -14.98
C THR A 91 -4.31 9.51 -16.02
N SER A 92 -4.57 8.23 -16.28
CA SER A 92 -4.02 7.49 -17.42
C SER A 92 -4.76 7.75 -18.75
N GLY A 93 -5.77 8.62 -18.76
CA GLY A 93 -6.65 8.91 -19.89
C GLY A 93 -8.06 8.32 -19.73
N GLY A 94 -8.94 8.61 -20.70
CA GLY A 94 -10.25 7.97 -20.80
C GLY A 94 -10.19 6.66 -21.58
N VAL A 95 -11.34 6.02 -21.78
CA VAL A 95 -11.45 4.85 -22.67
C VAL A 95 -11.04 5.22 -24.09
N PRO A 96 -10.27 4.38 -24.83
CA PRO A 96 -9.79 3.04 -24.47
C PRO A 96 -8.37 2.99 -23.86
N PHE A 97 -7.82 4.12 -23.44
CA PHE A 97 -6.40 4.23 -23.07
C PHE A 97 -6.15 4.19 -21.56
N GLY A 98 -7.13 4.57 -20.75
CA GLY A 98 -7.00 4.69 -19.32
C GLY A 98 -7.39 3.43 -18.55
N SER A 99 -6.80 3.27 -17.36
CA SER A 99 -7.18 2.22 -16.41
C SER A 99 -8.47 2.52 -15.64
N GLY A 100 -8.89 3.78 -15.58
CA GLY A 100 -10.04 4.21 -14.77
C GLY A 100 -9.76 4.22 -13.25
N LEU A 101 -8.50 4.05 -12.85
CA LEU A 101 -8.11 4.00 -11.43
C LEU A 101 -7.44 5.31 -11.04
N ASN A 102 -7.93 5.99 -10.02
CA ASN A 102 -7.25 7.18 -9.49
C ASN A 102 -7.34 7.21 -7.96
N THR A 103 -6.52 8.07 -7.36
CA THR A 103 -6.49 8.29 -5.92
C THR A 103 -6.56 9.77 -5.61
N LEU A 104 -7.42 10.12 -4.65
CA LEU A 104 -7.53 11.45 -4.05
C LEU A 104 -7.22 11.27 -2.56
N SER A 105 -6.36 12.11 -1.99
CA SER A 105 -5.79 11.86 -0.66
C SER A 105 -5.42 13.14 0.08
N ASN A 106 -5.61 13.12 1.40
CA ASN A 106 -5.05 14.10 2.34
C ASN A 106 -3.57 13.82 2.65
N TYR A 107 -3.08 12.62 2.34
CA TYR A 107 -1.69 12.19 2.51
C TYR A 107 -0.93 12.15 1.18
N ASN A 108 0.34 12.53 1.22
CA ASN A 108 1.24 12.36 0.08
C ASN A 108 1.63 10.89 -0.09
N TRP A 109 2.30 10.56 -1.20
CA TRP A 109 2.80 9.21 -1.43
C TRP A 109 4.11 9.20 -2.22
N GLU A 110 4.77 8.04 -2.16
CA GLU A 110 5.90 7.67 -3.00
C GLU A 110 5.51 6.53 -3.97
N ASP A 111 6.33 6.35 -5.00
CA ASP A 111 6.35 5.16 -5.87
C ASP A 111 5.04 4.82 -6.60
N PHE A 112 4.24 5.81 -7.02
CA PHE A 112 3.01 5.53 -7.76
C PHE A 112 3.27 4.75 -9.05
N SER A 113 2.59 3.62 -9.21
CA SER A 113 2.66 2.75 -10.39
C SER A 113 1.29 2.25 -10.83
N ARG A 114 1.19 1.85 -12.10
CA ARG A 114 -0.03 1.27 -12.70
C ARG A 114 0.35 -0.01 -13.42
N THR A 115 -0.34 -1.11 -13.11
CA THR A 115 -0.11 -2.42 -13.72
C THR A 115 -1.40 -2.89 -14.38
N LYS A 116 -1.33 -3.13 -15.70
CA LYS A 116 -2.43 -3.72 -16.47
C LYS A 116 -2.60 -5.21 -16.10
N TRP A 117 -3.84 -5.69 -16.14
CA TRP A 117 -4.11 -7.13 -16.05
C TRP A 117 -3.42 -7.94 -17.14
N ASN A 118 -2.83 -9.06 -16.75
CA ASN A 118 -2.27 -10.04 -17.68
C ASN A 118 -3.35 -10.81 -18.44
N LYS A 119 -4.54 -10.93 -17.84
CA LYS A 119 -5.71 -11.61 -18.39
C LYS A 119 -6.95 -10.75 -18.19
N CYS A 120 -7.76 -10.65 -19.23
CA CYS A 120 -9.07 -9.99 -19.21
C CYS A 120 -10.07 -10.87 -20.01
N SER A 121 -11.35 -10.61 -19.85
CA SER A 121 -12.45 -11.23 -20.60
C SER A 121 -13.27 -10.16 -21.33
N ASP A 122 -13.96 -10.58 -22.39
CA ASP A 122 -15.07 -9.83 -23.00
C ASP A 122 -16.29 -10.78 -23.14
N ALA A 123 -16.47 -11.74 -22.20
CA ALA A 123 -17.46 -12.81 -22.36
C ALA A 123 -18.88 -12.30 -22.10
N SER A 124 -19.07 -11.46 -21.08
CA SER A 124 -20.31 -10.71 -20.88
C SER A 124 -20.16 -9.20 -20.81
N GLU A 125 -18.93 -8.69 -20.60
CA GLU A 125 -18.62 -7.26 -20.51
C GLU A 125 -17.48 -6.88 -21.51
N TYR A 126 -16.88 -5.69 -21.37
CA TYR A 126 -15.85 -5.15 -22.29
C TYR A 126 -14.50 -4.88 -21.60
N ASP A 127 -14.09 -5.72 -20.65
CA ASP A 127 -12.91 -5.50 -19.80
C ASP A 127 -11.58 -5.45 -20.57
N CYS A 128 -11.49 -6.08 -21.75
CA CYS A 128 -10.28 -6.04 -22.57
C CYS A 128 -10.13 -4.76 -23.41
N TRP A 129 -11.17 -3.92 -23.50
CA TRP A 129 -11.19 -2.74 -24.37
C TRP A 129 -10.45 -1.53 -23.78
N THR A 130 -10.08 -1.60 -22.51
CA THR A 130 -9.31 -0.56 -21.81
C THR A 130 -8.29 -1.23 -20.89
N PRO A 131 -7.16 -0.60 -20.53
CA PRO A 131 -6.16 -1.24 -19.68
C PRO A 131 -6.59 -1.26 -18.20
N LYS A 132 -7.64 -2.01 -17.86
CA LYS A 132 -7.99 -2.35 -16.47
C LYS A 132 -6.80 -3.01 -15.78
N GLY A 133 -6.73 -2.86 -14.46
CA GLY A 133 -5.54 -3.20 -13.71
C GLY A 133 -5.66 -2.90 -12.22
N PHE A 134 -4.50 -2.65 -11.64
CA PHE A 134 -4.35 -2.10 -10.30
C PHE A 134 -3.30 -0.98 -10.29
N THR A 135 -3.33 -0.16 -9.25
CA THR A 135 -2.29 0.82 -8.94
C THR A 135 -1.69 0.53 -7.59
N HIS A 136 -0.42 0.86 -7.40
CA HIS A 136 0.26 0.77 -6.11
C HIS A 136 0.95 2.10 -5.78
N MET A 137 0.91 2.49 -4.52
CA MET A 137 1.68 3.61 -3.97
C MET A 137 2.05 3.34 -2.50
N ARG A 138 3.09 4.02 -2.02
CA ARG A 138 3.45 4.08 -0.60
C ARG A 138 2.92 5.37 -0.01
N MET A 139 1.75 5.33 0.60
CA MET A 139 1.18 6.48 1.28
C MET A 139 2.01 6.81 2.51
N GLU A 140 2.38 8.08 2.66
CA GLU A 140 3.16 8.57 3.79
C GLU A 140 2.22 9.04 4.91
N LEU A 141 2.14 8.30 6.03
CA LEU A 141 1.39 8.72 7.22
C LEU A 141 2.08 9.91 7.91
N GLU A 142 3.40 9.79 8.03
CA GLU A 142 4.33 10.79 8.54
C GLU A 142 5.71 10.49 7.94
N SER A 143 6.66 11.43 8.07
CA SER A 143 7.99 11.31 7.44
C SER A 143 8.64 9.96 7.71
N GLY A 144 8.85 9.18 6.64
CA GLY A 144 9.45 7.85 6.68
C GLY A 144 8.50 6.70 7.05
N VAL A 145 7.25 6.95 7.44
CA VAL A 145 6.27 5.92 7.82
C VAL A 145 5.28 5.71 6.67
N TYR A 146 5.36 4.54 6.04
CA TYR A 146 4.61 4.22 4.83
C TYR A 146 3.62 3.07 5.00
N ILE A 147 2.49 3.16 4.29
CA ILE A 147 1.56 2.07 4.03
C ILE A 147 1.48 1.85 2.52
N SER A 148 1.60 0.59 2.10
CA SER A 148 1.38 0.19 0.71
C SER A 148 -0.11 0.14 0.39
N MET A 149 -0.58 1.07 -0.44
CA MET A 149 -1.98 1.21 -0.85
C MET A 149 -2.17 0.67 -2.28
N ILE A 150 -3.13 -0.23 -2.46
CA ILE A 150 -3.45 -0.84 -3.76
C ILE A 150 -4.91 -0.57 -4.14
N ASN A 151 -5.11 0.14 -5.26
CA ASN A 151 -6.41 0.31 -5.94
C ASN A 151 -6.54 -0.74 -7.03
N LEU A 152 -7.71 -1.33 -7.23
CA LEU A 152 -7.97 -2.28 -8.31
C LEU A 152 -9.39 -2.17 -8.87
N HIS A 153 -9.53 -2.55 -10.14
CA HIS A 153 -10.82 -2.85 -10.76
C HIS A 153 -10.68 -4.15 -11.57
N ALA A 154 -11.12 -5.26 -11.00
CA ALA A 154 -11.00 -6.59 -11.62
C ALA A 154 -12.08 -6.85 -12.69
N ASP A 155 -11.91 -7.91 -13.46
CA ASP A 155 -12.82 -8.34 -14.53
C ASP A 155 -14.28 -8.50 -14.06
N ALA A 156 -15.23 -7.87 -14.76
CA ALA A 156 -16.65 -7.85 -14.44
C ALA A 156 -17.41 -9.00 -15.11
N GLY A 157 -18.63 -9.28 -14.67
CA GLY A 157 -19.46 -10.35 -15.24
C GLY A 157 -19.34 -11.71 -14.53
N THR A 158 -20.16 -12.66 -14.98
CA THR A 158 -20.30 -14.00 -14.37
C THR A 158 -20.35 -15.13 -15.39
N GLU A 159 -19.93 -14.89 -16.64
CA GLU A 159 -19.69 -15.99 -17.59
C GLU A 159 -18.33 -16.63 -17.28
N ASP A 160 -18.13 -17.90 -17.65
CA ASP A 160 -16.92 -18.68 -17.32
C ASP A 160 -15.60 -17.92 -17.65
N GLY A 161 -15.59 -17.16 -18.75
CA GLY A 161 -14.45 -16.35 -19.17
C GLY A 161 -14.10 -15.24 -18.18
N ASP A 162 -15.13 -14.56 -17.68
CA ASP A 162 -15.03 -13.43 -16.76
C ASP A 162 -14.53 -13.91 -15.39
N GLU A 163 -15.09 -15.00 -14.88
CA GLU A 163 -14.67 -15.57 -13.60
C GLU A 163 -13.21 -16.05 -13.64
N THR A 164 -12.80 -16.68 -14.74
CA THR A 164 -11.40 -17.11 -14.92
C THR A 164 -10.45 -15.92 -15.06
N ALA A 165 -10.89 -14.81 -15.66
CA ALA A 165 -10.09 -13.60 -15.77
C ALA A 165 -9.97 -12.88 -14.41
N ARG A 166 -11.09 -12.71 -13.70
CA ARG A 166 -11.14 -12.11 -12.37
C ARG A 166 -10.27 -12.85 -11.37
N ASP A 167 -10.33 -14.18 -11.33
CA ASP A 167 -9.46 -14.98 -10.46
C ASP A 167 -7.97 -14.74 -10.77
N SER A 168 -7.62 -14.64 -12.05
CA SER A 168 -6.26 -14.30 -12.46
C SER A 168 -5.86 -12.88 -12.07
N ASN A 169 -6.79 -11.92 -12.03
CA ASN A 169 -6.53 -10.54 -11.61
C ASN A 169 -6.23 -10.47 -10.11
N ILE A 170 -7.07 -11.10 -9.29
CA ILE A 170 -6.88 -11.14 -7.83
C ILE A 170 -5.57 -11.86 -7.48
N GLN A 171 -5.26 -12.98 -8.15
CA GLN A 171 -3.98 -13.67 -7.98
C GLN A 171 -2.79 -12.77 -8.38
N GLN A 172 -2.91 -12.00 -9.46
CA GLN A 172 -1.85 -11.08 -9.89
C GLN A 172 -1.55 -10.00 -8.83
N VAL A 173 -2.58 -9.51 -8.13
CA VAL A 173 -2.37 -8.58 -6.99
C VAL A 173 -1.72 -9.30 -5.81
N ALA A 174 -2.14 -10.53 -5.49
CA ALA A 174 -1.53 -11.31 -4.41
C ALA A 174 -0.04 -11.55 -4.64
N ASP A 175 0.34 -11.93 -5.86
CA ASP A 175 1.75 -12.15 -6.24
C ASP A 175 2.55 -10.83 -6.25
N TYR A 176 1.89 -9.72 -6.63
CA TYR A 176 2.50 -8.40 -6.56
C TYR A 176 2.83 -8.00 -5.13
N ILE A 177 1.93 -8.25 -4.17
CA ILE A 177 2.16 -7.93 -2.75
C ILE A 177 3.39 -8.67 -2.20
N ASP A 178 3.55 -9.95 -2.54
CA ASP A 178 4.70 -10.75 -2.10
C ASP A 178 6.02 -10.26 -2.70
N SER A 179 5.98 -9.56 -3.85
CA SER A 179 7.17 -9.11 -4.57
C SER A 179 7.52 -7.62 -4.33
N TRP A 180 6.50 -6.76 -4.20
CA TRP A 180 6.64 -5.30 -4.24
C TRP A 180 6.14 -4.60 -2.98
N ALA A 181 5.48 -5.32 -2.09
CA ALA A 181 5.06 -4.84 -0.77
C ALA A 181 5.47 -5.83 0.34
N THR A 182 6.59 -6.54 0.14
CA THR A 182 7.14 -7.49 1.13
C THR A 182 7.42 -6.77 2.44
N ASP A 183 6.98 -7.38 3.53
CA ASP A 183 7.23 -6.92 4.90
C ASP A 183 6.69 -5.52 5.22
N GLU A 184 5.89 -4.93 4.33
CA GLU A 184 5.19 -3.66 4.52
C GLU A 184 3.79 -3.86 5.09
N ALA A 185 3.26 -2.82 5.72
CA ALA A 185 1.84 -2.74 6.02
C ALA A 185 1.12 -2.46 4.69
N VAL A 186 0.02 -3.17 4.44
CA VAL A 186 -0.66 -3.14 3.13
C VAL A 186 -2.15 -2.94 3.33
N ILE A 187 -2.76 -2.11 2.50
CA ILE A 187 -4.21 -2.02 2.32
C ILE A 187 -4.55 -2.17 0.84
N VAL A 188 -5.42 -3.13 0.53
CA VAL A 188 -5.96 -3.37 -0.82
C VAL A 188 -7.43 -3.00 -0.80
N PHE A 189 -7.84 -2.04 -1.62
CA PHE A 189 -9.23 -1.63 -1.67
C PHE A 189 -9.65 -1.12 -3.05
N GLY A 190 -10.85 -1.51 -3.46
CA GLY A 190 -11.37 -1.24 -4.79
C GLY A 190 -12.46 -2.22 -5.18
N ASP A 191 -12.87 -2.13 -6.44
CA ASP A 191 -13.83 -3.02 -7.05
C ASP A 191 -13.14 -4.35 -7.43
N THR A 192 -13.32 -5.36 -6.60
CA THR A 192 -12.74 -6.68 -6.83
C THR A 192 -13.59 -7.53 -7.79
N ASN A 193 -14.77 -7.04 -8.18
CA ASN A 193 -15.84 -7.79 -8.83
C ASN A 193 -16.20 -9.12 -8.15
N SER A 194 -15.69 -9.39 -6.93
CA SER A 194 -15.72 -10.70 -6.27
C SER A 194 -16.66 -10.72 -5.06
N ARG A 195 -17.28 -11.88 -4.82
CA ARG A 195 -18.09 -12.18 -3.63
C ARG A 195 -17.64 -13.50 -3.02
N TYR A 196 -17.60 -13.57 -1.69
CA TYR A 196 -17.30 -14.80 -0.95
C TYR A 196 -18.29 -15.92 -1.26
N THR A 197 -19.57 -15.58 -1.49
CA THR A 197 -20.58 -16.59 -1.80
C THR A 197 -20.46 -17.16 -3.22
N ARG A 198 -19.72 -16.52 -4.13
CA ARG A 198 -19.61 -17.00 -5.52
C ARG A 198 -18.68 -18.21 -5.60
N THR A 199 -19.13 -19.26 -6.29
CA THR A 199 -18.45 -20.57 -6.33
C THR A 199 -17.07 -20.51 -6.97
N ASP A 200 -16.87 -19.62 -7.93
CA ASP A 200 -15.64 -19.59 -8.72
C ASP A 200 -14.62 -18.60 -8.17
N ASP A 201 -15.05 -17.45 -7.62
CA ASP A 201 -14.16 -16.42 -7.08
C ASP A 201 -13.09 -16.89 -6.09
N ASN A 202 -11.87 -16.40 -6.25
CA ASN A 202 -10.72 -16.75 -5.41
C ASN A 202 -10.33 -15.69 -4.36
N ILE A 203 -11.21 -14.75 -4.01
CA ILE A 203 -10.91 -13.58 -3.16
C ILE A 203 -10.24 -13.91 -1.81
N SER A 204 -10.44 -15.11 -1.28
CA SER A 204 -9.75 -15.59 -0.07
C SER A 204 -8.22 -15.68 -0.20
N VAL A 205 -7.67 -15.61 -1.42
CA VAL A 205 -6.23 -15.65 -1.67
C VAL A 205 -5.49 -14.53 -0.94
N PHE A 206 -6.08 -13.34 -0.83
CA PHE A 206 -5.50 -12.23 -0.05
C PHE A 206 -5.27 -12.62 1.41
N SER A 207 -6.18 -13.41 2.00
CA SER A 207 -6.00 -13.93 3.36
C SER A 207 -5.04 -15.11 3.40
N SER A 208 -5.16 -16.09 2.50
CA SER A 208 -4.38 -17.33 2.59
C SER A 208 -2.92 -17.19 2.14
N GLN A 209 -2.64 -16.30 1.19
CA GLN A 209 -1.29 -16.06 0.65
C GLN A 209 -0.63 -14.87 1.34
N ASN A 210 -1.28 -13.71 1.36
CA ASN A 210 -0.65 -12.47 1.83
C ASN A 210 -0.92 -12.18 3.32
N GLY A 211 -1.77 -12.97 3.99
CA GLY A 211 -2.12 -12.75 5.39
C GLY A 211 -3.02 -11.52 5.63
N LEU A 212 -3.74 -11.06 4.61
CA LEU A 212 -4.63 -9.91 4.71
C LEU A 212 -5.95 -10.27 5.42
N THR A 213 -6.47 -9.32 6.19
CA THR A 213 -7.78 -9.38 6.84
C THR A 213 -8.77 -8.52 6.07
N ASP A 214 -9.93 -9.06 5.70
CA ASP A 214 -11.05 -8.27 5.17
C ASP A 214 -11.73 -7.52 6.33
N ALA A 215 -11.85 -6.19 6.21
CA ALA A 215 -12.46 -5.33 7.22
C ALA A 215 -13.96 -5.64 7.44
N TRP A 216 -14.71 -5.92 6.37
CA TRP A 216 -16.12 -6.32 6.45
C TRP A 216 -16.26 -7.66 7.16
N VAL A 217 -15.42 -8.64 6.82
CA VAL A 217 -15.45 -9.95 7.47
C VAL A 217 -15.12 -9.81 8.95
N LYS A 218 -14.08 -9.05 9.30
CA LYS A 218 -13.69 -8.80 10.69
C LYS A 218 -14.84 -8.14 11.47
N LEU A 219 -15.33 -6.99 11.00
CA LEU A 219 -16.18 -6.10 11.78
C LEU A 219 -17.67 -6.45 11.71
N ILE A 220 -18.14 -6.95 10.56
CA ILE A 220 -19.57 -7.21 10.34
C ILE A 220 -19.89 -8.70 10.42
N ARG A 221 -18.96 -9.57 10.01
CA ARG A 221 -19.14 -11.03 10.01
C ARG A 221 -18.46 -11.76 11.17
N ASN A 222 -18.00 -11.02 12.19
CA ASN A 222 -17.31 -11.58 13.36
C ASN A 222 -16.11 -12.48 13.01
N GLY A 223 -15.36 -12.09 11.98
CA GLY A 223 -14.17 -12.83 11.51
C GLY A 223 -14.47 -14.09 10.69
N VAL A 224 -15.74 -14.37 10.35
CA VAL A 224 -16.13 -15.57 9.60
C VAL A 224 -16.71 -15.18 8.24
N ALA A 225 -15.93 -15.37 7.18
CA ALA A 225 -16.37 -15.10 5.81
C ALA A 225 -17.56 -16.00 5.42
N PRO A 226 -18.49 -15.53 4.56
CA PRO A 226 -19.50 -16.38 3.95
C PRO A 226 -18.88 -17.60 3.25
N SER A 227 -19.61 -18.72 3.23
CA SER A 227 -19.14 -19.94 2.56
C SER A 227 -19.24 -19.82 1.05
N LYS A 228 -18.20 -20.27 0.36
CA LYS A 228 -18.17 -20.40 -1.10
C LYS A 228 -19.35 -21.26 -1.59
N GLY A 229 -20.11 -20.76 -2.58
CA GLY A 229 -21.29 -21.42 -3.14
C GLY A 229 -22.57 -21.34 -2.29
N ALA A 230 -22.56 -20.57 -1.19
CA ALA A 230 -23.79 -20.27 -0.46
C ALA A 230 -24.70 -19.31 -1.24
N ASP A 231 -25.96 -19.17 -0.81
CA ASP A 231 -26.89 -18.20 -1.39
C ASP A 231 -26.31 -16.78 -1.33
N ALA A 232 -26.44 -16.04 -2.44
CA ALA A 232 -25.94 -14.67 -2.54
C ALA A 232 -26.68 -13.75 -1.55
N ILE A 233 -25.91 -13.00 -0.76
CA ILE A 233 -26.41 -12.03 0.22
C ILE A 233 -26.30 -10.60 -0.31
N MET A 234 -26.87 -10.35 -1.49
CA MET A 234 -26.72 -9.11 -2.24
C MET A 234 -27.24 -7.87 -1.50
N CYS A 235 -26.53 -6.75 -1.64
CA CYS A 235 -27.00 -5.45 -1.14
C CYS A 235 -28.00 -4.77 -2.09
N SER A 236 -28.88 -3.94 -1.52
CA SER A 236 -29.54 -2.86 -2.28
C SER A 236 -28.54 -1.74 -2.59
N ASN A 237 -28.88 -0.84 -3.53
CA ASN A 237 -28.14 0.39 -3.76
C ASN A 237 -29.11 1.61 -3.67
N PRO A 238 -28.93 2.53 -2.70
CA PRO A 238 -27.96 2.44 -1.61
C PRO A 238 -28.30 1.28 -0.64
N SER A 239 -27.29 0.76 0.03
CA SER A 239 -27.48 -0.26 1.05
C SER A 239 -28.00 0.38 2.33
N THR A 240 -29.01 -0.26 2.93
CA THR A 240 -29.55 0.14 4.24
C THR A 240 -28.96 -0.70 5.39
N THR A 241 -28.03 -1.61 5.09
CA THR A 241 -27.41 -2.49 6.07
C THR A 241 -26.00 -2.90 5.66
N ASN A 242 -25.10 -3.07 6.64
CA ASN A 242 -23.77 -3.62 6.38
C ASN A 242 -23.77 -5.17 6.27
N ASN A 243 -24.88 -5.86 6.58
CA ASN A 243 -24.91 -7.34 6.66
C ASN A 243 -24.98 -8.07 5.31
N CYS A 244 -25.16 -7.33 4.22
CA CYS A 244 -25.13 -7.84 2.85
C CYS A 244 -23.71 -7.73 2.26
N GLU A 245 -23.53 -8.25 1.05
CA GLU A 245 -22.26 -8.30 0.35
C GLU A 245 -22.31 -7.58 -1.01
N VAL A 246 -21.34 -6.67 -1.21
CA VAL A 246 -21.00 -6.05 -2.50
C VAL A 246 -19.68 -6.61 -3.05
N VAL A 247 -19.34 -6.21 -4.27
CA VAL A 247 -18.12 -6.63 -4.96
C VAL A 247 -16.88 -5.79 -4.62
N ASP A 248 -17.08 -4.55 -4.17
CA ASP A 248 -16.03 -3.73 -3.58
C ASP A 248 -15.57 -4.34 -2.24
N LYS A 249 -14.26 -4.28 -1.96
CA LYS A 249 -13.68 -4.84 -0.73
C LYS A 249 -12.58 -3.94 -0.17
N VAL A 250 -12.27 -4.12 1.13
CA VAL A 250 -11.13 -3.51 1.82
C VAL A 250 -10.42 -4.57 2.64
N PHE A 251 -9.19 -4.90 2.24
CA PHE A 251 -8.30 -5.85 2.90
C PHE A 251 -7.09 -5.13 3.49
N TYR A 252 -6.57 -5.57 4.62
CA TYR A 252 -5.40 -4.97 5.23
C TYR A 252 -4.51 -5.96 5.99
N ARG A 253 -3.22 -5.64 6.15
CA ARG A 253 -2.30 -6.29 7.09
C ARG A 253 -1.34 -5.28 7.72
N SER A 254 -0.89 -5.61 8.92
CA SER A 254 0.19 -4.91 9.62
C SER A 254 1.58 -5.34 9.12
N SER A 255 2.61 -4.58 9.49
CA SER A 255 4.02 -4.98 9.43
C SER A 255 4.65 -5.01 10.83
N LYS A 256 5.96 -5.31 10.92
CA LYS A 256 6.73 -5.10 12.15
C LYS A 256 6.84 -3.62 12.56
N PHE A 257 6.68 -2.69 11.62
CA PHE A 257 6.82 -1.27 11.89
C PHE A 257 5.49 -0.58 12.16
N VAL A 258 4.47 -0.88 11.35
CA VAL A 258 3.15 -0.25 11.43
C VAL A 258 2.11 -1.32 11.73
N THR A 259 1.46 -1.19 12.88
CA THR A 259 0.29 -2.00 13.22
C THR A 259 -0.96 -1.24 12.79
N LEU A 260 -1.82 -1.90 12.02
CA LEU A 260 -3.10 -1.38 11.55
C LEU A 260 -4.24 -2.15 12.20
N ASP A 261 -5.30 -1.45 12.57
CA ASP A 261 -6.55 -2.07 12.98
C ASP A 261 -7.75 -1.36 12.38
N ALA A 262 -8.58 -2.08 11.62
CA ALA A 262 -9.86 -1.56 11.16
C ALA A 262 -10.83 -1.46 12.34
N THR A 263 -11.39 -0.27 12.58
CA THR A 263 -12.25 0.04 13.73
C THR A 263 -13.72 0.24 13.37
N ALA A 264 -14.01 0.62 12.12
CA ALA A 264 -15.37 0.74 11.61
C ALA A 264 -15.44 0.38 10.12
N PHE A 265 -16.59 -0.14 9.69
CA PHE A 265 -16.91 -0.46 8.29
C PHE A 265 -18.34 0.00 8.01
N ASN A 266 -18.56 0.75 6.93
CA ASN A 266 -19.89 1.15 6.50
C ASN A 266 -20.02 1.19 4.97
N TYR A 267 -21.18 0.75 4.46
CA TYR A 267 -21.66 1.20 3.16
C TYR A 267 -22.23 2.60 3.31
N VAL A 268 -21.65 3.56 2.60
CA VAL A 268 -21.98 5.00 2.74
C VAL A 268 -22.73 5.55 1.53
N GLY A 269 -23.44 4.70 0.78
CA GLY A 269 -24.17 5.10 -0.43
C GLY A 269 -25.17 6.24 -0.22
N SER A 270 -25.78 6.35 0.96
CA SER A 270 -26.70 7.47 1.28
C SER A 270 -26.04 8.85 1.34
N ASP A 271 -24.71 8.90 1.56
CA ASP A 271 -23.98 10.16 1.49
C ASP A 271 -23.72 10.60 0.03
N PHE A 272 -23.92 9.68 -0.91
CA PHE A 272 -23.69 9.83 -2.35
C PHE A 272 -24.99 9.66 -3.15
N GLU A 273 -26.02 10.41 -2.75
CA GLU A 273 -27.29 10.54 -3.46
C GLU A 273 -27.51 12.00 -3.92
N TYR A 274 -28.26 12.17 -5.01
CA TYR A 274 -28.69 13.48 -5.51
C TYR A 274 -30.08 13.36 -6.14
N ASP A 275 -30.99 14.26 -5.79
CA ASP A 275 -32.39 14.26 -6.27
C ASP A 275 -33.16 12.93 -6.05
N ASN A 276 -32.80 12.17 -5.01
CA ASN A 276 -33.28 10.81 -4.66
C ASN A 276 -32.80 9.70 -5.60
N ASP A 277 -31.77 9.95 -6.39
CA ASP A 277 -31.08 8.97 -7.20
C ASP A 277 -29.67 8.72 -6.66
N THR A 278 -29.17 7.49 -6.82
CA THR A 278 -27.78 7.13 -6.50
C THR A 278 -26.82 7.78 -7.48
N LEU A 279 -25.66 8.24 -7.01
CA LEU A 279 -24.63 8.84 -7.86
C LEU A 279 -23.77 7.81 -8.61
N SER A 280 -23.85 6.54 -8.22
CA SER A 280 -23.15 5.42 -8.84
C SER A 280 -24.02 4.16 -8.70
N ASP A 281 -23.85 3.18 -9.58
CA ASP A 281 -24.42 1.83 -9.44
C ASP A 281 -23.74 0.98 -8.35
N HIS A 282 -22.66 1.47 -7.75
CA HIS A 282 -21.96 0.85 -6.61
C HIS A 282 -22.26 1.51 -5.26
N ASN A 283 -22.18 0.71 -4.19
CA ASN A 283 -22.17 1.21 -2.82
C ASN A 283 -20.72 1.55 -2.42
N PRO A 284 -20.38 2.83 -2.16
CA PRO A 284 -19.08 3.16 -1.61
C PRO A 284 -18.85 2.51 -0.24
N ILE A 285 -17.62 2.05 -0.01
CA ILE A 285 -17.18 1.42 1.24
C ILE A 285 -16.25 2.36 1.98
N LEU A 286 -16.63 2.77 3.19
CA LEU A 286 -15.80 3.55 4.11
C LEU A 286 -15.29 2.64 5.24
N VAL A 287 -13.98 2.61 5.45
CA VAL A 287 -13.34 1.88 6.56
C VAL A 287 -12.45 2.82 7.35
N ASN A 288 -12.65 2.86 8.67
CA ASN A 288 -11.80 3.60 9.59
C ASN A 288 -10.70 2.69 10.12
N PHE A 289 -9.50 3.25 10.27
CA PHE A 289 -8.34 2.59 10.81
C PHE A 289 -7.76 3.38 11.97
N THR A 290 -7.29 2.66 12.97
CA THR A 290 -6.25 3.15 13.90
C THR A 290 -4.91 2.56 13.50
N TYR A 291 -3.82 3.27 13.74
CA TYR A 291 -2.48 2.73 13.61
C TYR A 291 -1.60 3.02 14.81
N THR A 292 -0.59 2.16 15.02
CA THR A 292 0.55 2.41 15.91
C THR A 292 1.85 2.15 15.18
N VAL A 293 2.84 2.98 15.44
CA VAL A 293 4.20 2.86 14.95
C VAL A 293 5.06 2.21 16.04
N SER A 294 5.80 1.16 15.69
CA SER A 294 6.66 0.47 16.64
C SER A 294 7.81 1.36 17.09
N ASP A 295 8.02 1.49 18.40
CA ASP A 295 9.19 2.17 18.97
C ASP A 295 10.50 1.39 18.75
N ASP A 296 10.45 0.11 18.38
CA ASP A 296 11.65 -0.71 18.16
C ASP A 296 12.36 -0.37 16.85
N PHE A 297 11.62 0.24 15.92
CA PHE A 297 12.11 0.63 14.61
C PHE A 297 11.83 2.11 14.36
N ARG A 298 12.66 2.72 13.53
CA ARG A 298 12.31 3.94 12.79
C ARG A 298 12.83 3.79 11.37
N THR A 299 12.39 4.65 10.47
CA THR A 299 12.87 4.65 9.09
C THR A 299 13.20 6.07 8.66
N SER A 300 14.16 6.21 7.74
CA SER A 300 14.36 7.47 7.01
C SER A 300 13.34 7.61 5.90
N GLU A 301 13.27 8.74 5.22
CA GLU A 301 12.63 8.85 3.90
C GLU A 301 13.41 8.05 2.84
N LEU A 302 12.78 7.79 1.69
CA LEU A 302 13.40 7.18 0.52
C LEU A 302 14.17 8.22 -0.31
N THR A 303 15.37 7.86 -0.78
CA THR A 303 16.13 8.66 -1.75
C THR A 303 16.37 7.85 -3.03
N GLY A 304 16.14 8.48 -4.19
CA GLY A 304 16.37 7.86 -5.50
C GLY A 304 15.09 7.77 -6.32
N GLY A 305 15.08 6.92 -7.35
CA GLY A 305 13.93 6.78 -8.26
C GLY A 305 13.30 5.40 -8.21
N ASN A 306 11.98 5.35 -8.41
CA ASN A 306 11.14 4.15 -8.37
C ASN A 306 11.24 3.26 -9.63
N TYR A 307 12.45 3.10 -10.14
CA TYR A 307 12.75 2.39 -11.39
C TYR A 307 13.67 1.18 -11.16
N GLY A 308 13.63 0.61 -9.96
CA GLY A 308 14.28 -0.66 -9.69
C GLY A 308 13.50 -1.82 -10.29
N GLU A 309 14.12 -2.99 -10.28
CA GLU A 309 13.53 -4.24 -10.79
C GLU A 309 12.98 -5.11 -9.67
N VAL A 310 13.48 -4.91 -8.44
CA VAL A 310 13.03 -5.58 -7.22
C VAL A 310 12.90 -4.58 -6.08
N PHE A 311 11.88 -4.78 -5.25
CA PHE A 311 11.76 -4.12 -3.96
C PHE A 311 12.43 -4.98 -2.87
N PHE A 312 13.06 -4.34 -1.89
CA PHE A 312 13.62 -5.00 -0.72
C PHE A 312 13.26 -4.27 0.56
N ASN A 313 13.11 -5.02 1.65
CA ASN A 313 12.88 -4.48 2.99
C ASN A 313 13.49 -5.44 4.02
N ASP A 314 14.47 -4.96 4.77
CA ASP A 314 15.21 -5.80 5.73
C ASP A 314 14.49 -5.99 7.06
N ILE A 315 13.36 -5.31 7.31
CA ILE A 315 12.79 -5.22 8.66
C ILE A 315 12.49 -6.59 9.29
N ASN A 316 12.08 -7.57 8.48
CA ASN A 316 11.80 -8.90 8.99
C ASN A 316 13.07 -9.71 9.34
N SER A 317 14.23 -9.34 8.80
CA SER A 317 15.54 -9.88 9.19
C SER A 317 16.08 -9.31 10.50
N LEU A 318 15.45 -8.24 11.03
CA LEU A 318 15.86 -7.59 12.27
C LEU A 318 15.09 -8.16 13.46
N THR A 319 15.83 -8.44 14.53
CA THR A 319 15.33 -8.98 15.81
C THR A 319 15.92 -8.20 16.98
N ASP A 320 15.38 -8.38 18.18
CA ASP A 320 15.91 -7.75 19.39
C ASP A 320 17.40 -8.04 19.57
N GLY A 321 18.20 -6.98 19.73
CA GLY A 321 19.65 -7.08 19.88
C GLY A 321 20.43 -7.24 18.56
N SER A 322 19.76 -7.28 17.40
CA SER A 322 20.42 -7.15 16.10
C SER A 322 21.26 -5.87 16.08
N HIS A 323 22.48 -5.95 15.55
CA HIS A 323 23.31 -4.79 15.28
C HIS A 323 24.31 -5.13 14.17
N PRO A 324 24.66 -4.18 13.29
CA PRO A 324 25.69 -4.40 12.29
C PRO A 324 27.06 -4.65 12.94
N THR A 325 27.84 -5.56 12.37
CA THR A 325 29.27 -5.78 12.69
C THR A 325 30.18 -5.47 11.51
N LYS A 326 29.62 -5.36 10.30
CA LYS A 326 30.34 -5.01 9.08
C LYS A 326 29.42 -4.26 8.12
N LEU A 327 29.96 -3.23 7.47
CA LEU A 327 29.34 -2.54 6.35
C LEU A 327 30.07 -2.89 5.05
N SER A 328 29.34 -3.05 3.95
CA SER A 328 29.89 -3.34 2.62
C SER A 328 29.15 -2.56 1.55
N PHE A 329 29.84 -1.71 0.79
CA PHE A 329 29.24 -0.96 -0.31
C PHE A 329 30.01 -1.23 -1.60
N ARG A 330 29.30 -1.31 -2.73
CA ARG A 330 29.92 -1.35 -4.05
C ARG A 330 29.52 -0.12 -4.85
N GLY A 331 30.49 0.47 -5.52
CA GLY A 331 30.18 1.59 -6.40
C GLY A 331 31.31 1.95 -7.32
N ALA A 332 30.95 2.53 -8.47
CA ALA A 332 31.88 3.19 -9.37
C ALA A 332 31.29 4.54 -9.81
N LYS A 333 30.67 4.59 -11.00
CA LYS A 333 29.97 5.79 -11.48
C LYS A 333 28.67 6.03 -10.72
N ARG A 334 28.09 4.98 -10.13
CA ARG A 334 26.88 5.02 -9.32
C ARG A 334 27.04 4.11 -8.11
N LEU A 335 26.03 4.09 -7.25
CA LEU A 335 25.90 3.10 -6.19
C LEU A 335 25.43 1.78 -6.79
N ASP A 336 26.29 0.77 -6.78
CA ASP A 336 26.00 -0.55 -7.36
C ASP A 336 25.32 -1.46 -6.34
N ASN A 337 25.78 -1.46 -5.09
CA ASN A 337 25.21 -2.29 -4.03
C ASN A 337 25.44 -1.69 -2.62
N VAL A 338 24.49 -1.95 -1.73
CA VAL A 338 24.60 -1.71 -0.29
C VAL A 338 24.43 -3.01 0.47
N GLY A 339 25.19 -3.17 1.54
CA GLY A 339 25.06 -4.32 2.41
C GLY A 339 25.66 -4.13 3.79
N LEU A 340 25.24 -4.99 4.70
CA LEU A 340 25.77 -5.09 6.05
C LEU A 340 25.69 -6.54 6.56
N THR A 341 26.53 -6.87 7.52
CA THR A 341 26.45 -8.13 8.26
C THR A 341 25.99 -7.84 9.68
N LEU A 342 24.93 -8.52 10.11
CA LEU A 342 24.44 -8.46 11.48
C LEU A 342 25.30 -9.33 12.40
N SER A 343 25.23 -9.06 13.70
CA SER A 343 25.89 -9.84 14.76
C SER A 343 25.48 -11.31 14.80
N SER A 344 24.32 -11.67 14.24
CA SER A 344 23.88 -13.06 14.02
C SER A 344 24.66 -13.78 12.91
N GLY A 345 25.43 -13.06 12.11
CA GLY A 345 26.04 -13.54 10.87
C GLY A 345 25.14 -13.40 9.63
N THR A 346 23.90 -12.92 9.78
CA THR A 346 23.01 -12.64 8.64
C THR A 346 23.61 -11.54 7.77
N VAL A 347 23.72 -11.77 6.46
CA VAL A 347 24.18 -10.79 5.48
C VAL A 347 22.97 -10.21 4.75
N LEU A 348 22.82 -8.89 4.82
CA LEU A 348 21.85 -8.12 4.07
C LEU A 348 22.60 -7.43 2.92
N SER A 349 22.13 -7.58 1.68
CA SER A 349 22.83 -7.08 0.50
C SER A 349 21.86 -6.85 -0.66
N HIS A 350 21.81 -5.62 -1.16
CA HIS A 350 20.86 -5.16 -2.19
C HIS A 350 21.58 -4.41 -3.31
N GLY A 351 21.16 -4.64 -4.55
CA GLY A 351 21.82 -4.14 -5.77
C GLY A 351 22.80 -5.14 -6.40
N GLY A 352 23.43 -4.73 -7.50
CA GLY A 352 24.21 -5.61 -8.37
C GLY A 352 25.66 -5.85 -7.95
N SER A 353 26.36 -6.69 -8.71
CA SER A 353 27.76 -7.06 -8.47
C SER A 353 28.77 -6.10 -9.10
N GLY A 354 28.30 -5.01 -9.72
CA GLY A 354 29.13 -3.97 -10.32
C GLY A 354 29.99 -3.20 -9.31
N GLY A 355 30.77 -2.25 -9.84
CA GLY A 355 31.62 -1.36 -9.05
C GLY A 355 32.72 -2.06 -8.25
N ASP A 356 33.47 -1.25 -7.49
CA ASP A 356 34.49 -1.74 -6.56
C ASP A 356 33.91 -1.90 -5.16
N LEU A 357 34.24 -3.02 -4.50
CA LEU A 357 33.81 -3.31 -3.13
C LEU A 357 34.66 -2.53 -2.13
N SER A 358 33.98 -1.83 -1.22
CA SER A 358 34.56 -1.19 -0.05
C SER A 358 33.88 -1.74 1.21
N GLU A 359 34.66 -2.02 2.25
CA GLU A 359 34.16 -2.64 3.48
C GLU A 359 34.70 -1.96 4.74
N LEU A 360 33.91 -1.99 5.80
CA LEU A 360 34.30 -1.52 7.14
C LEU A 360 33.80 -2.51 8.18
N THR A 361 34.72 -3.14 8.91
CA THR A 361 34.38 -3.94 10.10
C THR A 361 34.25 -3.01 11.30
N LEU A 362 33.14 -3.10 12.02
CA LEU A 362 32.86 -2.29 13.20
C LEU A 362 33.53 -2.90 14.43
N ALA A 363 34.24 -2.09 15.20
CA ALA A 363 34.84 -2.55 16.47
C ALA A 363 33.78 -2.71 17.57
N ASP A 364 34.11 -3.40 18.66
CA ASP A 364 33.19 -3.57 19.80
C ASP A 364 32.61 -2.24 20.29
N GLY A 365 31.27 -2.13 20.35
CA GLY A 365 30.53 -0.92 20.74
C GLY A 365 30.55 0.21 19.68
N GLU A 366 31.08 -0.02 18.49
CA GLU A 366 30.95 0.88 17.35
C GLU A 366 29.66 0.56 16.58
N TYR A 367 28.92 1.61 16.19
CA TYR A 367 27.67 1.47 15.46
C TYR A 367 27.54 2.55 14.38
N TRP A 368 26.71 2.28 13.38
CA TRP A 368 26.50 3.18 12.25
C TRP A 368 25.50 4.29 12.62
N THR A 369 25.96 5.54 12.63
CA THR A 369 25.17 6.69 13.10
C THR A 369 24.65 7.59 11.99
N LYS A 370 25.37 7.70 10.87
CA LYS A 370 24.98 8.63 9.79
C LYS A 370 25.23 8.03 8.43
N ALA A 371 24.26 8.21 7.52
CA ALA A 371 24.42 7.95 6.11
C ALA A 371 24.32 9.25 5.31
N THR A 372 24.99 9.33 4.16
CA THR A 372 24.76 10.38 3.16
C THR A 372 24.61 9.75 1.80
N LEU A 373 23.48 10.01 1.14
CA LEU A 373 23.21 9.59 -0.22
C LEU A 373 23.34 10.80 -1.14
N CYS A 374 23.93 10.60 -2.31
CA CYS A 374 23.89 11.61 -3.35
C CYS A 374 23.28 11.06 -4.63
N THR A 375 22.36 11.83 -5.19
CA THR A 375 21.57 11.43 -6.36
C THR A 375 22.00 12.16 -7.61
N GLY A 376 21.63 11.61 -8.75
CA GLY A 376 21.77 12.27 -10.04
C GLY A 376 20.88 11.63 -11.09
N THR A 377 20.76 12.28 -12.25
CA THR A 377 19.93 11.77 -13.33
C THR A 377 20.73 10.88 -14.27
N LYS A 378 20.23 9.67 -14.52
CA LYS A 378 20.67 8.82 -15.62
C LYS A 378 19.50 8.52 -16.55
N SER A 379 19.69 8.81 -17.84
CA SER A 379 18.74 8.45 -18.90
C SER A 379 17.30 8.92 -18.57
N GLY A 380 17.18 10.12 -17.98
CA GLY A 380 15.90 10.70 -17.58
C GLY A 380 15.35 10.24 -16.22
N THR A 381 15.99 9.29 -15.54
CA THR A 381 15.56 8.76 -14.24
C THR A 381 16.50 9.17 -13.11
N LEU A 382 15.96 9.51 -11.94
CA LEU A 382 16.73 9.76 -10.72
C LEU A 382 17.33 8.44 -10.22
N ARG A 383 18.60 8.45 -9.80
CA ARG A 383 19.32 7.26 -9.31
C ARG A 383 20.24 7.65 -8.15
N ASN A 384 20.58 6.69 -7.29
CA ASN A 384 21.63 6.88 -6.28
C ASN A 384 23.01 6.71 -6.92
N PHE A 385 23.86 7.73 -6.76
CA PHE A 385 25.20 7.77 -7.31
C PHE A 385 26.28 7.47 -6.26
N TYR A 386 26.01 7.76 -5.00
CA TYR A 386 26.98 7.69 -3.91
C TYR A 386 26.30 7.37 -2.58
N ILE A 387 27.03 6.66 -1.73
CA ILE A 387 26.74 6.53 -0.30
C ILE A 387 28.00 6.81 0.52
N SER A 388 27.85 7.44 1.67
CA SER A 388 28.81 7.33 2.77
C SER A 388 28.13 6.95 4.08
N ALA A 389 28.88 6.23 4.91
CA ALA A 389 28.57 5.90 6.29
C ALA A 389 29.55 6.61 7.22
N THR A 390 29.08 7.03 8.39
CA THR A 390 29.91 7.48 9.52
C THR A 390 29.46 6.74 10.77
N THR A 391 30.41 6.28 11.58
CA THR A 391 30.15 5.48 12.78
C THR A 391 30.30 6.31 14.06
N SER A 392 29.84 5.75 15.19
CA SER A 392 29.97 6.35 16.52
C SER A 392 31.43 6.58 16.96
N LYS A 393 32.40 5.89 16.36
CA LYS A 393 33.85 6.10 16.59
C LYS A 393 34.51 7.01 15.57
N GLY A 394 33.74 7.61 14.66
CA GLY A 394 34.25 8.52 13.63
C GLY A 394 34.90 7.84 12.43
N ASN A 395 34.79 6.51 12.30
CA ASN A 395 35.19 5.82 11.08
C ASN A 395 34.17 6.08 9.97
N ALA A 396 34.60 5.97 8.72
CA ALA A 396 33.75 6.19 7.56
C ALA A 396 34.00 5.16 6.47
N LEU A 397 32.94 4.86 5.73
CA LEU A 397 32.96 4.03 4.53
C LEU A 397 32.21 4.77 3.42
N SER A 398 32.63 4.67 2.17
CA SER A 398 31.87 5.24 1.06
C SER A 398 32.07 4.46 -0.22
N ALA A 399 31.10 4.54 -1.13
CA ALA A 399 31.19 3.98 -2.47
C ALA A 399 30.40 4.83 -3.48
N GLY A 400 30.77 4.70 -4.75
CA GLY A 400 30.15 5.44 -5.85
C GLY A 400 30.78 6.82 -6.08
N SER A 401 30.14 7.63 -6.92
CA SER A 401 30.65 8.94 -7.34
C SER A 401 29.79 10.05 -6.75
N LYS A 402 30.36 10.85 -5.84
CA LYS A 402 29.64 11.94 -5.18
C LYS A 402 29.16 12.99 -6.20
N THR A 403 27.87 13.33 -6.15
CA THR A 403 27.25 14.40 -6.95
C THR A 403 27.05 15.67 -6.09
N SER A 404 26.46 16.72 -6.66
CA SER A 404 26.13 17.94 -5.93
C SER A 404 24.91 17.80 -5.03
N ASP A 405 23.98 16.92 -5.40
CA ASP A 405 22.69 16.76 -4.72
C ASP A 405 22.81 15.62 -3.72
N CYS A 406 22.99 15.96 -2.44
CA CYS A 406 23.19 15.01 -1.37
C CYS A 406 22.23 15.26 -0.20
N THR A 407 21.69 14.17 0.34
CA THR A 407 20.87 14.14 1.55
C THR A 407 21.59 13.34 2.62
N SER A 408 21.62 13.86 3.84
CA SER A 408 22.21 13.17 5.00
C SER A 408 21.11 12.69 5.95
N TYR A 409 21.26 11.47 6.42
CA TYR A 409 20.36 10.79 7.35
C TYR A 409 21.12 10.45 8.62
N GLU A 410 20.66 10.96 9.75
CA GLU A 410 21.25 10.68 11.07
C GLU A 410 20.30 9.79 11.86
N ALA A 411 20.83 8.72 12.46
CA ALA A 411 20.05 7.87 13.33
C ALA A 411 19.55 8.69 14.54
N PRO A 412 18.25 8.63 14.89
CA PRO A 412 17.73 9.32 16.05
C PRO A 412 18.45 8.93 17.34
N SER A 413 18.36 9.78 18.37
CA SER A 413 18.98 9.49 19.67
C SER A 413 18.50 8.15 20.24
N GLY A 414 19.44 7.27 20.61
CA GLY A 414 19.14 5.91 21.07
C GLY A 414 18.99 4.87 19.95
N TYR A 415 19.20 5.26 18.69
CA TYR A 415 19.13 4.37 17.53
C TYR A 415 20.44 4.36 16.71
N GLN A 416 20.58 3.33 15.89
CA GLN A 416 21.63 3.13 14.89
C GLN A 416 21.00 2.68 13.56
N ILE A 417 21.69 2.87 12.44
CA ILE A 417 21.28 2.29 11.16
C ILE A 417 21.56 0.79 11.19
N GLY A 418 20.53 -0.03 11.00
CA GLY A 418 20.60 -1.49 11.12
C GLY A 418 20.15 -2.28 9.89
N GLY A 419 19.49 -1.64 8.93
CA GLY A 419 18.97 -2.28 7.72
C GLY A 419 18.58 -1.28 6.65
N PHE A 420 18.07 -1.80 5.54
CA PHE A 420 17.68 -1.02 4.38
C PHE A 420 16.28 -1.37 3.89
N TYR A 421 15.66 -0.43 3.17
CA TYR A 421 14.49 -0.71 2.35
C TYR A 421 14.53 0.17 1.10
N GLY A 422 13.87 -0.24 0.02
CA GLY A 422 13.87 0.50 -1.25
C GLY A 422 13.87 -0.41 -2.48
N GLN A 423 14.45 0.07 -3.58
CA GLN A 423 14.39 -0.61 -4.87
C GLN A 423 15.79 -0.75 -5.48
N SER A 424 16.02 -1.88 -6.14
CA SER A 424 17.30 -2.15 -6.82
C SER A 424 17.13 -2.97 -8.08
N GLY A 425 18.19 -2.99 -8.89
CA GLY A 425 18.44 -3.91 -9.99
C GLY A 425 19.95 -4.12 -10.09
N ASP A 426 20.54 -3.81 -11.25
CA ASP A 426 22.00 -3.74 -11.39
C ASP A 426 22.65 -2.68 -10.47
N ASN A 427 21.87 -1.67 -10.05
CA ASN A 427 22.27 -0.60 -9.13
C ASN A 427 21.27 -0.47 -7.97
N VAL A 428 21.62 0.27 -6.93
CA VAL A 428 20.66 0.68 -5.89
C VAL A 428 19.93 1.92 -6.39
N ASP A 429 18.66 1.77 -6.73
CA ASP A 429 17.90 2.80 -7.45
C ASP A 429 17.16 3.74 -6.52
N GLN A 430 16.64 3.17 -5.43
CA GLN A 430 16.00 3.88 -4.33
C GLN A 430 16.43 3.25 -3.01
N LEU A 431 16.68 4.08 -1.99
CA LEU A 431 17.18 3.60 -0.71
C LEU A 431 16.67 4.46 0.45
N GLY A 432 16.16 3.78 1.47
CA GLY A 432 15.94 4.29 2.81
C GLY A 432 16.64 3.41 3.84
N PHE A 433 16.76 3.91 5.05
CA PHE A 433 17.44 3.27 6.16
C PHE A 433 16.44 2.84 7.23
N ILE A 434 16.64 1.65 7.80
CA ILE A 434 15.94 1.19 8.98
C ILE A 434 16.83 1.46 10.19
N TYR A 435 16.31 2.19 11.16
CA TYR A 435 16.93 2.46 12.43
C TYR A 435 16.43 1.49 13.49
N ILE A 436 17.36 0.93 14.27
CA ILE A 436 17.10 0.03 15.41
C ILE A 436 17.74 0.59 16.67
N LYS A 437 17.25 0.19 17.84
CA LYS A 437 17.83 0.62 19.12
C LYS A 437 19.32 0.23 19.24
N THR A 438 20.13 1.12 19.83
CA THR A 438 21.56 0.88 20.13
C THR A 438 21.78 -0.05 21.30
#